data_AF-A0AAQ3W7X8-F1
#
_entry.id   AF-A0AAQ3W7X8-F1
#
_cell.length_a   1.000
_cell.length_b   1.000
_cell.length_c   1.000
_cell.angle_alpha   90.00
_cell.angle_beta   90.00
_cell.angle_gamma   90.00
#
_symmetry.space_group_name_H-M   'P 1'
#
loop_
_entity.id
_entity.type
_entity.pdbx_description
1 polymer ?
#
loop_
_entity_poly.entity_id
_entity_poly.type
_entity_poly.pdbx_seq_one_letter_code
_entity_poly.pdbx_strand_id
1 'polypeptide(L)'
;MSEIQKQQEIEQKNYQFRIRLEQLQEDQLAIRKEQHYIEEQQEEFFQLQQQEQAAYDFVLGNCEAEERAFFEERGDEGLHLAKKAQREFDEQLLLLKKDERTLFDQEENLKAEQQAFWKTTEGKENGA
;
A
#
# COMPACT_ATOMS: atom_id res chain seq x y z
N MET A 1 -1.08 9.14 -45.98
CA MET A 1 -0.12 9.43 -44.89
C MET A 1 1.27 9.04 -45.36
N SER A 2 2.26 9.91 -45.15
CA SER A 2 3.66 9.56 -45.47
C SER A 2 4.21 8.55 -44.47
N GLU A 3 5.23 7.79 -44.86
CA GLU A 3 5.93 6.85 -43.96
C GLU A 3 6.53 7.56 -42.75
N ILE A 4 7.01 8.80 -42.94
CA ILE A 4 7.53 9.66 -41.87
C ILE A 4 6.45 9.95 -40.82
N GLN A 5 5.20 10.23 -41.24
CA GLN A 5 4.10 10.47 -40.31
C GLN A 5 3.76 9.22 -39.50
N LYS A 6 3.72 8.04 -40.14
CA LYS A 6 3.48 6.77 -39.45
C LYS A 6 4.58 6.44 -38.44
N GLN A 7 5.83 6.68 -38.80
CA GLN A 7 6.98 6.46 -37.91
C GLN A 7 6.91 7.35 -36.66
N GLN A 8 6.57 8.63 -36.85
CA GLN A 8 6.38 9.57 -35.74
C GLN A 8 5.24 9.16 -34.79
N GLU A 9 4.12 8.67 -35.33
CA GLU A 9 3.02 8.15 -34.50
C GLU A 9 3.44 6.93 -33.67
N ILE A 10 4.25 6.03 -34.24
CA ILE A 10 4.77 4.86 -33.55
C ILE A 10 5.71 5.26 -32.40
N GLU A 11 6.64 6.16 -32.68
CA GLU A 11 7.58 6.68 -31.69
C GLU A 11 6.86 7.41 -30.55
N GLN A 12 5.86 8.22 -30.87
CA GLN A 12 5.05 8.92 -29.88
C GLN A 12 4.29 7.93 -28.98
N LYS A 13 3.72 6.87 -29.56
CA LYS A 13 2.98 5.87 -28.79
C LYS A 13 3.91 5.01 -27.91
N ASN A 14 5.10 4.66 -28.41
CA ASN A 14 6.13 4.00 -27.61
C ASN A 14 6.62 4.88 -26.46
N TYR A 15 6.79 6.18 -26.70
CA TYR A 15 7.13 7.14 -25.64
C TYR A 15 6.05 7.18 -24.56
N GLN A 16 4.77 7.23 -24.94
CA GLN A 16 3.64 7.20 -24.00
C GLN A 16 3.61 5.92 -23.16
N PHE A 17 3.82 4.75 -23.77
CA PHE A 17 3.91 3.49 -23.03
C PHE A 17 5.03 3.52 -21.99
N ARG A 18 6.22 4.02 -22.36
CA ARG A 18 7.36 4.10 -21.45
C ARG A 18 7.07 5.01 -20.25
N ILE A 19 6.58 6.22 -20.49
CA ILE A 19 6.26 7.17 -19.42
C ILE A 19 5.17 6.61 -18.50
N ARG A 20 4.13 5.98 -19.07
CA ARG A 20 3.06 5.41 -18.24
C ARG A 20 3.55 4.22 -17.42
N LEU A 21 4.45 3.40 -17.96
CA LEU A 21 5.07 2.29 -17.23
C LEU A 21 5.94 2.78 -16.07
N GLU A 22 6.76 3.80 -16.31
CA GLU A 22 7.60 4.43 -15.30
C GLU A 22 6.75 5.00 -14.16
N GLN A 23 5.67 5.73 -14.48
CA GLN A 23 4.75 6.25 -13.48
C GLN A 23 4.13 5.13 -12.62
N LEU A 24 3.66 4.05 -13.24
CA LEU A 24 3.06 2.93 -12.49
C LEU A 24 4.08 2.28 -11.53
N GLN A 25 5.35 2.17 -11.95
CA GLN A 25 6.41 1.61 -11.11
C GLN A 25 6.79 2.54 -9.96
N GLU A 26 6.78 3.86 -10.18
CA GLU A 26 6.95 4.85 -9.12
C GLU A 26 5.79 4.79 -8.11
N ASP A 27 4.55 4.71 -8.58
CA ASP A 27 3.36 4.59 -7.73
C ASP A 27 3.42 3.30 -6.89
N GLN A 28 3.79 2.16 -7.49
CA GLN A 28 3.99 0.90 -6.77
C GLN A 28 5.11 0.99 -5.71
N LEU A 29 6.19 1.72 -6.00
CA LEU A 29 7.26 1.94 -5.03
C LEU A 29 6.78 2.82 -3.88
N ALA A 30 6.00 3.87 -4.16
CA ALA A 30 5.43 4.75 -3.15
C ALA A 30 4.50 3.98 -2.20
N ILE A 31 3.61 3.15 -2.74
CA ILE A 31 2.71 2.31 -1.93
C ILE A 31 3.51 1.34 -1.04
N ARG A 32 4.56 0.70 -1.56
CA ARG A 32 5.40 -0.20 -0.75
C ARG A 32 6.11 0.51 0.39
N LYS A 33 6.57 1.75 0.17
CA LYS A 33 7.15 2.57 1.25
C LYS A 33 6.11 2.91 2.31
N GLU A 34 4.89 3.23 1.90
CA GLU A 34 3.80 3.55 2.83
C GLU A 34 3.37 2.33 3.63
N GLN A 35 3.23 1.16 2.99
CA GLN A 35 2.97 -0.11 3.70
C GLN A 35 4.05 -0.38 4.76
N HIS A 36 5.32 -0.26 4.39
CA HIS A 36 6.42 -0.48 5.32
C HIS A 36 6.40 0.51 6.50
N TYR A 37 6.13 1.78 6.23
CA TYR A 37 6.01 2.79 7.28
C TYR A 37 4.88 2.46 8.27
N ILE A 38 3.73 1.99 7.78
CA ILE A 38 2.63 1.57 8.66
C ILE A 38 3.00 0.34 9.48
N GLU A 39 3.72 -0.63 8.89
CA GLU A 39 4.23 -1.79 9.62
C GLU A 39 5.20 -1.38 10.75
N GLU A 40 6.08 -0.41 10.50
CA GLU A 40 6.96 0.16 11.54
C GLU A 40 6.14 0.82 12.67
N GLN A 41 5.13 1.62 12.32
CA GLN A 41 4.24 2.23 13.32
C GLN A 41 3.47 1.17 14.14
N GLN A 42 3.04 0.08 13.51
CA GLN A 42 2.35 -1.01 14.17
C GLN A 42 3.27 -1.73 15.17
N GLU A 43 4.55 -1.90 14.82
CA GLU A 43 5.56 -2.46 15.73
C GLU A 43 5.84 -1.52 16.91
N GLU A 44 6.05 -0.23 16.66
CA GLU A 44 6.24 0.77 17.72
C GLU A 44 5.03 0.81 18.67
N PHE A 45 3.82 0.78 18.11
CA PHE A 45 2.58 0.74 18.89
C PHE A 45 2.50 -0.52 19.76
N PHE A 46 2.89 -1.68 19.23
CA PHE A 46 2.92 -2.94 19.99
C PHE A 46 3.89 -2.88 21.17
N GLN A 47 5.07 -2.26 20.99
CA GLN A 47 6.02 -2.06 22.09
C GLN A 47 5.45 -1.12 23.17
N LEU A 48 4.81 -0.02 22.76
CA LEU A 48 4.15 0.89 23.67
C LEU A 48 3.02 0.21 24.46
N GLN A 49 2.21 -0.62 23.80
CA GLN A 49 1.13 -1.36 24.45
C GLN A 49 1.67 -2.34 25.51
N GLN A 50 2.80 -3.01 25.27
CA GLN A 50 3.43 -3.86 26.28
C GLN A 50 3.91 -3.07 27.49
N GLN A 51 4.49 -1.89 27.27
CA GLN A 51 4.93 -1.01 28.35
C GLN A 51 3.74 -0.49 29.16
N GLU A 52 2.66 -0.10 28.49
CA GLU A 52 1.41 0.33 29.12
C GLU A 52 0.82 -0.80 29.97
N GLN A 53 0.73 -2.03 29.43
CA GLN A 53 0.23 -3.17 30.19
C GLN A 53 1.08 -3.45 31.43
N ALA A 54 2.41 -3.41 31.29
CA ALA A 54 3.30 -3.63 32.44
C ALA A 54 3.14 -2.55 33.52
N ALA A 55 2.99 -1.28 33.11
CA ALA A 55 2.73 -0.17 34.04
C ALA A 55 1.36 -0.34 34.72
N TYR A 56 0.36 -0.78 33.97
CA TYR A 56 -0.98 -1.00 34.46
C TYR A 56 -1.06 -2.16 35.45
N ASP A 57 -0.43 -3.29 35.15
CA ASP A 57 -0.31 -4.44 36.07
C ASP A 57 0.38 -4.04 37.38
N PHE A 58 1.42 -3.18 37.29
CA PHE A 58 2.08 -2.64 38.47
C PHE A 58 1.13 -1.79 39.31
N VAL A 59 0.35 -0.89 38.70
CA VAL A 59 -0.64 -0.07 39.43
C VAL A 59 -1.70 -0.94 40.08
N LEU A 60 -2.28 -1.91 39.36
CA LEU A 60 -3.28 -2.83 39.91
C LEU A 60 -2.73 -3.70 41.05
N GLY A 61 -1.44 -4.03 41.02
CA GLY A 61 -0.77 -4.78 42.08
C GLY A 61 -0.51 -3.97 43.35
N ASN A 62 -0.49 -2.63 43.27
CA ASN A 62 -0.11 -1.73 44.37
C ASN A 62 -1.23 -0.78 44.82
N CYS A 63 -2.36 -0.72 44.11
CA CYS A 63 -3.49 0.14 44.46
C CYS A 63 -4.28 -0.35 45.68
N GLU A 64 -4.95 0.58 46.37
CA GLU A 64 -5.90 0.23 47.43
C GLU A 64 -7.13 -0.49 46.86
N ALA A 65 -7.79 -1.31 47.68
CA ALA A 65 -8.91 -2.14 47.23
C ALA A 65 -10.09 -1.29 46.72
N GLU A 66 -10.27 -0.11 47.31
CA GLU A 66 -11.29 0.89 46.99
C GLU A 66 -11.04 1.55 45.62
N GLU A 67 -9.77 1.69 45.22
CA GLU A 67 -9.37 2.30 43.94
C GLU A 67 -9.27 1.28 42.80
N ARG A 68 -9.17 0.00 43.14
CA ARG A 68 -8.97 -1.08 42.17
C ARG A 68 -10.00 -1.10 41.05
N ALA A 69 -11.29 -0.95 41.39
CA ALA A 69 -12.38 -0.95 40.41
C ALA A 69 -12.25 0.20 39.40
N PHE A 70 -11.80 1.38 39.86
CA PHE A 70 -11.55 2.53 38.99
C PHE A 70 -10.41 2.26 38.01
N PHE A 71 -9.32 1.67 38.48
CA PHE A 71 -8.22 1.29 37.60
C PHE A 71 -8.64 0.21 36.61
N GLU A 72 -9.34 -0.84 37.05
CA GLU A 72 -9.90 -1.92 36.21
C GLU A 72 -10.72 -1.38 35.03
N GLU A 73 -11.69 -0.49 35.28
CA GLU A 73 -12.49 0.14 34.23
C GLU A 73 -11.63 0.92 33.21
N ARG A 74 -10.63 1.66 33.70
CA ARG A 74 -9.74 2.44 32.83
C ARG A 74 -8.81 1.56 31.98
N GLY A 75 -8.43 0.39 32.49
CA GLY A 75 -7.65 -0.60 31.73
C GLY A 75 -8.46 -1.23 30.61
N ASP A 76 -9.73 -1.55 30.87
CA ASP A 76 -10.65 -2.06 29.86
C ASP A 76 -10.87 -1.04 28.73
N GLU A 77 -11.02 0.24 29.07
CA GLU A 77 -11.11 1.33 28.09
C GLU A 77 -9.81 1.45 27.27
N GLY A 78 -8.64 1.45 27.92
CA GLY A 78 -7.34 1.48 27.25
C GLY A 78 -7.15 0.30 26.30
N LEU A 79 -7.49 -0.92 26.73
CA LEU A 79 -7.45 -2.12 25.90
C LEU A 79 -8.40 -2.03 24.70
N HIS A 80 -9.59 -1.46 24.89
CA HIS A 80 -10.53 -1.24 23.79
C HIS A 80 -9.94 -0.27 22.76
N LEU A 81 -9.36 0.85 23.20
CA LEU A 81 -8.71 1.82 22.32
C LEU A 81 -7.52 1.20 21.58
N ALA A 82 -6.71 0.39 22.26
CA ALA A 82 -5.58 -0.29 21.63
C ALA A 82 -6.02 -1.28 20.54
N LYS A 83 -7.06 -2.07 20.81
CA LYS A 83 -7.66 -2.97 19.79
C LYS A 83 -8.24 -2.20 18.62
N LYS A 84 -8.82 -1.01 18.87
CA LYS A 84 -9.33 -0.15 17.81
C LYS A 84 -8.19 0.36 16.93
N ALA A 85 -7.13 0.90 17.52
CA ALA A 85 -5.95 1.36 16.78
C ALA A 85 -5.32 0.23 15.94
N GLN A 86 -5.22 -0.98 16.49
CA GLN A 86 -4.72 -2.14 15.75
C GLN A 86 -5.56 -2.45 14.51
N ARG A 87 -6.90 -2.39 14.61
CA ARG A 87 -7.78 -2.58 13.46
C ARG A 87 -7.60 -1.47 12.42
N GLU A 88 -7.40 -0.23 12.85
CA GLU A 88 -7.15 0.88 11.93
C GLU A 88 -5.86 0.68 11.11
N PHE A 89 -4.79 0.16 11.72
CA PHE A 89 -3.59 -0.24 10.98
C PHE A 89 -3.86 -1.36 9.97
N ASP A 90 -4.56 -2.42 10.41
CA ASP A 90 -4.88 -3.56 9.54
C ASP A 90 -5.75 -3.14 8.34
N GLU A 91 -6.72 -2.25 8.56
CA GLU A 91 -7.58 -1.69 7.51
C GLU A 91 -6.78 -0.84 6.52
N GLN A 92 -5.87 0.01 6.99
CA GLN A 92 -5.00 0.81 6.12
C GLN A 92 -4.07 -0.08 5.28
N LEU A 93 -3.41 -1.07 5.89
CA LEU A 93 -2.57 -2.02 5.17
C LEU A 93 -3.35 -2.82 4.14
N LEU A 94 -4.59 -3.21 4.45
CA LEU A 94 -5.47 -3.91 3.51
C LEU A 94 -5.79 -3.05 2.29
N LEU A 95 -6.11 -1.77 2.50
CA LEU A 95 -6.37 -0.82 1.41
C LEU A 95 -5.14 -0.63 0.53
N LEU A 96 -3.96 -0.40 1.13
CA LEU A 96 -2.71 -0.25 0.38
C LEU A 96 -2.36 -1.50 -0.44
N LYS A 97 -2.57 -2.70 0.12
CA LYS A 97 -2.34 -3.96 -0.62
C LYS A 97 -3.30 -4.11 -1.81
N LYS A 98 -4.55 -3.66 -1.66
CA LYS A 98 -5.53 -3.67 -2.75
C LYS A 98 -5.16 -2.66 -3.84
N ASP A 99 -4.69 -1.48 -3.46
CA ASP A 99 -4.26 -0.45 -4.40
C ASP A 99 -2.99 -0.87 -5.15
N GLU A 100 -2.03 -1.46 -4.43
CA GLU A 100 -0.83 -2.07 -5.04
C GLU A 100 -1.21 -3.13 -6.07
N ARG A 101 -2.15 -4.02 -5.73
CA ARG A 101 -2.64 -5.02 -6.68
C ARG A 101 -3.27 -4.39 -7.91
N THR A 102 -4.04 -3.33 -7.72
CA THR A 102 -4.67 -2.59 -8.82
C THR A 102 -3.61 -1.96 -9.74
N LEU A 103 -2.51 -1.44 -9.18
CA LEU A 103 -1.39 -0.92 -9.98
C LEU A 103 -0.67 -2.01 -10.77
N PHE A 104 -0.49 -3.21 -10.20
CA PHE A 104 0.07 -4.34 -10.93
C PHE A 104 -0.84 -4.78 -12.09
N ASP A 105 -2.14 -4.88 -11.85
CA ASP A 105 -3.09 -5.23 -12.91
C ASP A 105 -3.09 -4.16 -14.03
N GLN A 106 -2.95 -2.87 -13.68
CA GLN A 106 -2.77 -1.80 -14.68
C GLN A 106 -1.47 -1.93 -15.47
N GLU A 107 -0.36 -2.28 -14.81
CA GLU A 107 0.93 -2.49 -15.45
C GLU A 107 0.88 -3.67 -16.43
N GLU A 108 0.28 -4.79 -16.03
CA GLU A 108 0.09 -5.96 -16.88
C GLU A 108 -0.75 -5.64 -18.12
N ASN A 109 -1.86 -4.92 -17.95
CA ASN A 109 -2.69 -4.48 -19.06
C ASN A 109 -1.91 -3.56 -20.02
N LEU A 110 -1.14 -2.60 -19.49
CA LEU A 110 -0.32 -1.70 -20.29
C LEU A 110 0.73 -2.47 -21.11
N LYS A 111 1.40 -3.45 -20.50
CA LYS A 111 2.38 -4.32 -21.19
C LYS A 111 1.70 -5.15 -22.28
N ALA A 112 0.51 -5.67 -22.03
CA ALA A 112 -0.27 -6.40 -23.03
C ALA A 112 -0.67 -5.50 -24.21
N GLU A 113 -1.11 -4.28 -23.94
CA GLU A 113 -1.41 -3.27 -24.97
C GLU A 113 -0.18 -2.89 -25.79
N GLN A 114 0.97 -2.67 -25.14
CA GLN A 114 2.24 -2.40 -25.80
C GLN A 114 2.65 -3.56 -26.72
N GLN A 115 2.55 -4.79 -26.24
CA GLN A 115 2.87 -5.98 -27.04
C GLN A 115 1.92 -6.13 -28.23
N ALA A 116 0.62 -5.91 -28.03
CA ALA A 116 -0.37 -5.93 -29.11
C ALA A 116 -0.07 -4.85 -30.16
N PHE A 117 0.30 -3.65 -29.70
CA PHE A 117 0.71 -2.56 -30.58
C PHE A 117 1.92 -2.95 -31.44
N TRP A 118 2.98 -3.52 -30.85
CA TRP A 118 4.15 -3.97 -31.59
C TRP A 118 3.83 -5.04 -32.65
N LYS A 119 2.99 -6.03 -32.30
CA LYS A 119 2.53 -7.04 -33.26
C LYS A 119 1.78 -6.42 -34.44
N THR A 120 0.98 -5.38 -34.21
CA THR A 120 0.26 -4.69 -35.29
C THR A 120 1.13 -3.79 -36.15
N THR A 121 2.24 -3.28 -35.62
CA THR A 121 3.22 -2.51 -36.40
C THR A 121 4.12 -3.44 -37.23
N GLU A 122 4.59 -4.56 -36.67
CA GLU A 122 5.41 -5.56 -37.37
C GLU A 122 4.61 -6.33 -38.45
N GLY A 123 3.35 -6.68 -38.17
CA GLY A 123 2.48 -7.39 -39.12
C GLY A 123 2.08 -6.58 -40.36
N LYS A 124 2.28 -5.25 -40.34
CA LYS A 124 2.03 -4.37 -41.50
C LYS A 124 3.25 -4.25 -42.42
N GLU A 125 4.45 -4.63 -41.99
CA GLU A 125 5.66 -4.60 -42.82
C GLU A 125 5.82 -5.86 -43.68
N ASN A 126 5.27 -7.00 -43.27
CA ASN A 126 5.41 -8.28 -43.98
C ASN A 126 4.30 -8.58 -45.01
N GLY A 127 3.52 -7.57 -45.42
CA GLY A 127 2.32 -7.73 -46.25
C GLY A 127 2.29 -6.91 -47.55
N ALA A 128 3.44 -6.46 -48.06
CA ALA A 128 3.57 -5.74 -49.32
C ALA A 128 4.52 -6.45 -50.29
#